data_AF-A0A934EH36-F1
#
_entry.id   AF-A0A934EH36-F1
#
_cell.length_a   1.000
_cell.length_b   1.000
_cell.length_c   1.000
_cell.angle_alpha   90.00
_cell.angle_beta   90.00
_cell.angle_gamma   90.00
#
_symmetry.space_group_name_H-M   'P 1'
#
loop_
_entity.id
_entity.type
_entity.pdbx_description
1 polymer ?
#
loop_
_entity_poly.entity_id
_entity_poly.type
_entity_poly.pdbx_seq_one_letter_code
_entity_poly.pdbx_strand_id
1 'polypeptide(L)'
;MMLVATLLVSLTCSAHAAVVPALPGFEAALTGLRANILAAKAERIEAKNLQAAYDLDRLASDVRGFQWTAQRLKSDLQDLRRRAQRIQPGQPNNDPFFRNDLNRAVWALRDLQWAVQRVRMDAERLAMQARPDPGQIQSARRFTDSFTWTESEIGWLASEARWAEWDIRRAGFSMEAWDISRYSADVERDIRDSHREADEILRKVSAPVPAPQQP
;
A
#
# COMPACT_ATOMS: atom_id res chain seq x y z
N MET A 1 -28.22 60.06 -51.48
CA MET A 1 -29.56 59.65 -51.94
C MET A 1 -30.05 58.53 -51.04
N MET A 2 -31.23 58.72 -50.42
CA MET A 2 -32.25 57.74 -49.97
C MET A 2 -31.76 56.39 -49.39
N LEU A 3 -32.17 55.93 -48.21
CA LEU A 3 -33.55 55.80 -47.76
C LEU A 3 -33.60 55.58 -46.23
N VAL A 4 -34.56 56.26 -45.60
CA VAL A 4 -35.01 56.09 -44.21
C VAL A 4 -35.86 54.83 -44.12
N ALA A 5 -35.56 53.93 -43.18
CA ALA A 5 -36.42 52.80 -42.83
C ALA A 5 -36.75 52.87 -41.33
N THR A 6 -37.93 53.39 -41.05
CA THR A 6 -38.54 53.51 -39.72
C THR A 6 -39.02 52.14 -39.25
N LEU A 7 -38.37 51.56 -38.23
CA LEU A 7 -38.81 50.30 -37.62
C LEU A 7 -39.63 50.61 -36.35
N LEU A 8 -40.93 50.35 -36.41
CA LEU A 8 -41.84 50.39 -35.26
C LEU A 8 -41.51 49.22 -34.33
N VAL A 9 -41.07 49.51 -33.11
CA VAL A 9 -40.94 48.54 -32.01
C VAL A 9 -42.22 48.60 -31.18
N SER A 10 -43.11 47.63 -31.35
CA SER A 10 -44.26 47.40 -30.49
C SER A 10 -43.84 46.69 -29.20
N LEU A 11 -43.74 47.45 -28.10
CA LEU A 11 -43.62 46.90 -26.75
C LEU A 11 -44.95 46.23 -26.34
N THR A 12 -45.06 44.93 -26.48
CA THR A 12 -46.09 44.15 -25.76
C THR A 12 -45.55 43.79 -24.39
N CYS A 13 -45.97 44.55 -23.38
CA CYS A 13 -45.68 44.29 -21.98
C CYS A 13 -46.56 43.11 -21.50
N SER A 14 -46.07 41.88 -21.68
CA SER A 14 -46.70 40.70 -21.08
C SER A 14 -46.40 40.71 -19.58
N ALA A 15 -47.36 41.18 -18.79
CA ALA A 15 -47.36 41.09 -17.34
C ALA A 15 -47.34 39.62 -16.91
N HIS A 16 -46.14 39.04 -16.81
CA HIS A 16 -45.93 37.78 -16.11
C HIS A 16 -46.03 38.10 -14.63
N ALA A 17 -47.21 37.86 -14.05
CA ALA A 17 -47.32 37.73 -12.61
C ALA A 17 -46.37 36.61 -12.18
N ALA A 18 -45.19 37.00 -11.69
CA ALA A 18 -44.24 36.08 -11.12
C ALA A 18 -44.91 35.41 -9.93
N VAL A 19 -45.34 34.16 -10.09
CA VAL A 19 -45.75 33.30 -9.00
C VAL A 19 -44.50 33.15 -8.14
N VAL A 20 -44.43 33.91 -7.05
CA VAL A 20 -43.39 33.75 -6.03
C VAL A 20 -43.60 32.34 -5.48
N PRO A 21 -42.66 31.40 -5.70
CA PRO A 21 -42.81 30.07 -5.15
C PRO A 21 -42.88 30.24 -3.64
N ALA A 22 -43.96 29.74 -3.03
CA ALA A 22 -44.11 29.75 -1.59
C ALA A 22 -42.85 29.14 -0.98
N LEU A 23 -42.15 29.92 -0.13
CA LEU A 23 -40.96 29.44 0.55
C LEU A 23 -41.33 28.12 1.24
N PRO A 24 -40.55 27.03 1.04
CA PRO A 24 -40.81 25.79 1.72
C PRO A 24 -40.90 26.07 3.22
N GLY A 25 -41.93 25.54 3.87
CA GLY A 25 -42.07 25.64 5.32
C GLY A 25 -40.80 25.14 6.00
N PHE A 26 -40.48 25.67 7.18
CA PHE A 26 -39.26 25.34 7.94
C PHE A 26 -38.99 23.82 8.03
N GLU A 27 -40.03 23.01 8.25
CA GLU A 27 -39.94 21.54 8.27
C GLU A 27 -39.45 20.93 6.94
N ALA A 28 -39.91 21.46 5.81
CA ALA A 28 -39.45 21.03 4.49
C ALA A 28 -37.98 21.42 4.25
N ALA A 29 -37.57 22.60 4.74
CA ALA A 29 -36.16 23.03 4.69
C ALA A 29 -35.25 22.16 5.58
N LEU A 30 -35.69 21.82 6.80
CA LEU A 30 -34.97 20.90 7.69
C LEU A 30 -34.87 19.49 7.10
N THR A 31 -35.95 18.98 6.51
CA THR A 31 -35.97 17.66 5.87
C THR A 31 -35.02 17.63 4.68
N GLY A 32 -35.04 18.69 3.85
CA GLY A 32 -34.10 18.86 2.74
C GLY A 32 -32.64 18.95 3.21
N LEU A 33 -32.37 19.71 4.28
CA LEU A 33 -31.04 19.80 4.86
C LEU A 33 -30.56 18.45 5.40
N ARG A 34 -31.42 17.69 6.10
CA ARG A 34 -31.10 16.36 6.60
C ARG A 34 -30.78 15.40 5.46
N ALA A 35 -31.59 15.41 4.39
CA ALA A 35 -31.36 14.61 3.19
C ALA A 35 -30.01 14.96 2.54
N ASN A 36 -29.70 16.25 2.37
CA ASN A 36 -28.43 16.71 1.80
C ASN A 36 -27.23 16.31 2.67
N ILE A 37 -27.33 16.42 4.00
CA ILE A 37 -26.26 15.99 4.92
C ILE A 37 -26.04 14.48 4.84
N LEU A 38 -27.12 13.68 4.75
CA LEU A 38 -27.01 12.23 4.61
C LEU A 38 -26.39 11.84 3.26
N ALA A 39 -26.79 12.49 2.17
CA ALA A 39 -26.22 12.28 0.84
C ALA A 39 -24.73 12.64 0.81
N ALA A 40 -24.34 13.81 1.32
CA ALA A 40 -22.93 14.22 1.38
C ALA A 40 -22.08 13.30 2.26
N LYS A 41 -22.66 12.76 3.35
CA LYS A 41 -21.99 11.75 4.18
C LYS A 41 -21.79 10.44 3.42
N ALA A 42 -22.80 9.98 2.68
CA ALA A 42 -22.72 8.76 1.88
C ALA A 42 -21.64 8.88 0.80
N GLU A 43 -21.65 9.98 0.04
CA GLU A 43 -20.63 10.26 -1.00
C GLU A 43 -19.21 10.29 -0.41
N ARG A 44 -19.04 10.93 0.75
CA ARG A 44 -17.74 10.96 1.43
C ARG A 44 -17.28 9.59 1.91
N ILE A 45 -18.20 8.71 2.33
CA ILE A 45 -17.88 7.34 2.73
C ILE A 45 -17.47 6.53 1.49
N GLU A 46 -18.23 6.63 0.41
CA GLU A 46 -17.93 5.94 -0.84
C GLU A 46 -16.56 6.34 -1.41
N ALA A 47 -16.24 7.64 -1.44
CA ALA A 47 -14.93 8.12 -1.87
C ALA A 47 -13.76 7.57 -1.01
N LYS A 48 -13.95 7.46 0.32
CA LYS A 48 -12.96 6.86 1.20
C LYS A 48 -12.78 5.37 0.96
N ASN A 49 -13.88 4.66 0.70
CA ASN A 49 -13.86 3.23 0.42
C ASN A 49 -13.13 2.92 -0.90
N LEU A 50 -13.37 3.74 -1.94
CA LEU A 50 -12.64 3.66 -3.21
C LEU A 50 -11.14 3.91 -3.01
N GLN A 51 -10.78 4.92 -2.21
CA GLN A 51 -9.38 5.19 -1.89
C GLN A 51 -8.72 4.01 -1.15
N ALA A 52 -9.41 3.42 -0.17
CA ALA A 52 -8.90 2.27 0.57
C ALA A 52 -8.68 1.05 -0.35
N ALA A 53 -9.61 0.78 -1.27
CA ALA A 53 -9.45 -0.28 -2.27
C ALA A 53 -8.23 -0.04 -3.18
N TYR A 54 -8.04 1.20 -3.64
CA TYR A 54 -6.87 1.58 -4.43
C TYR A 54 -5.56 1.41 -3.64
N ASP A 55 -5.53 1.84 -2.38
CA ASP A 55 -4.35 1.71 -1.51
C ASP A 55 -4.00 0.22 -1.29
N LEU A 56 -4.99 -0.65 -1.09
CA LEU A 56 -4.79 -2.10 -0.98
C LEU A 56 -4.19 -2.69 -2.26
N ASP A 57 -4.70 -2.32 -3.43
CA ASP A 57 -4.18 -2.82 -4.72
C ASP A 57 -2.76 -2.30 -5.03
N ARG A 58 -2.45 -1.05 -4.63
CA ARG A 58 -1.08 -0.51 -4.68
C ARG A 58 -0.15 -1.32 -3.78
N LEU A 59 -0.51 -1.52 -2.51
CA LEU A 59 0.32 -2.27 -1.57
C LEU A 59 0.49 -3.73 -2.00
N ALA A 60 -0.54 -4.36 -2.58
CA ALA A 60 -0.43 -5.71 -3.15
C ALA A 60 0.58 -5.78 -4.30
N SER A 61 0.75 -4.69 -5.05
CA SER A 61 1.75 -4.59 -6.11
C SER A 61 3.15 -4.38 -5.53
N ASP A 62 3.29 -3.55 -4.50
CA ASP A 62 4.55 -3.34 -3.78
C ASP A 62 5.06 -4.66 -3.16
N VAL A 63 4.18 -5.42 -2.48
CA VAL A 63 4.51 -6.72 -1.88
C VAL A 63 4.95 -7.75 -2.91
N ARG A 64 4.32 -7.78 -4.10
CA ARG A 64 4.80 -8.62 -5.21
C ARG A 64 6.17 -8.17 -5.74
N GLY A 65 6.46 -6.87 -5.72
CA GLY A 65 7.78 -6.34 -6.03
C GLY A 65 8.88 -6.84 -5.07
N PHE A 66 8.54 -7.03 -3.80
CA PHE A 66 9.48 -7.57 -2.81
C PHE A 66 9.85 -9.02 -3.10
N GLN A 67 8.95 -9.82 -3.67
CA GLN A 67 9.23 -11.19 -4.09
C GLN A 67 10.44 -11.26 -5.05
N TRP A 68 10.42 -10.44 -6.10
CA TRP A 68 11.50 -10.39 -7.09
C TRP A 68 12.82 -9.90 -6.47
N THR A 69 12.73 -8.89 -5.60
CA THR A 69 13.89 -8.36 -4.87
C THR A 69 14.50 -9.43 -3.96
N ALA A 70 13.68 -10.18 -3.25
CA ALA A 70 14.12 -11.26 -2.36
C ALA A 70 14.78 -12.41 -3.13
N GLN A 71 14.23 -12.82 -4.28
CA GLN A 71 14.83 -13.86 -5.13
C GLN A 71 16.21 -13.44 -5.68
N ARG A 72 16.34 -12.18 -6.12
CA ARG A 72 17.62 -11.63 -6.56
C ARG A 72 18.64 -11.61 -5.43
N LEU A 73 18.27 -11.04 -4.27
CA LEU A 73 19.15 -10.99 -3.10
C LEU A 73 19.57 -12.38 -2.62
N LYS A 74 18.66 -13.35 -2.66
CA LYS A 74 18.98 -14.76 -2.34
C LYS A 74 20.09 -15.29 -3.26
N SER A 75 19.98 -15.01 -4.56
CA SER A 75 20.99 -15.42 -5.55
C SER A 75 22.33 -14.72 -5.34
N ASP A 76 22.30 -13.41 -5.05
CA ASP A 76 23.48 -12.60 -4.75
C ASP A 76 24.19 -13.12 -3.47
N LEU A 77 23.44 -13.44 -2.43
CA LEU A 77 23.98 -14.01 -1.19
C LEU A 77 24.57 -15.41 -1.39
N GLN A 78 23.98 -16.25 -2.25
CA GLN A 78 24.55 -17.56 -2.60
C GLN A 78 25.87 -17.43 -3.34
N ASP A 79 26.02 -16.44 -4.22
CA ASP A 79 27.29 -16.15 -4.88
C ASP A 79 28.34 -15.64 -3.89
N LEU A 80 27.97 -14.66 -3.06
CA LEU A 80 28.83 -14.13 -2.00
C LEU A 80 29.29 -15.22 -1.03
N ARG A 81 28.39 -16.13 -0.63
CA ARG A 81 28.74 -17.28 0.23
C ARG A 81 29.80 -18.15 -0.44
N ARG A 82 29.60 -18.54 -1.70
CA ARG A 82 30.56 -19.37 -2.46
C ARG A 82 31.92 -18.69 -2.63
N ARG A 83 31.94 -17.37 -2.81
CA ARG A 83 33.17 -16.57 -2.90
C ARG A 83 33.87 -16.47 -1.53
N ALA A 84 33.12 -16.21 -0.46
CA ALA A 84 33.63 -16.16 0.91
C ALA A 84 34.31 -17.47 1.32
N GLN A 85 33.75 -18.62 0.95
CA GLN A 85 34.34 -19.94 1.21
C GLN A 85 35.73 -20.13 0.60
N ARG A 86 36.10 -19.36 -0.43
CA ARG A 86 37.42 -19.42 -1.09
C ARG A 86 38.43 -18.45 -0.47
N ILE A 87 37.97 -17.49 0.33
CA ILE A 87 38.82 -16.52 1.01
C ILE A 87 39.38 -17.18 2.27
N GLN A 88 40.70 -17.33 2.33
CA GLN A 88 41.38 -17.87 3.51
C GLN A 88 41.72 -16.75 4.49
N PRO A 89 41.43 -16.91 5.79
CA PRO A 89 41.83 -15.95 6.80
C PRO A 89 43.36 -15.75 6.80
N GLY A 90 43.80 -14.49 6.77
CA GLY A 90 45.24 -14.15 6.85
C GLY A 90 46.02 -14.25 5.53
N GLN A 91 45.36 -14.66 4.43
CA GLN A 91 45.93 -14.54 3.09
C GLN A 91 45.45 -13.25 2.41
N PRO A 92 46.25 -12.67 1.49
CA PRO A 92 45.77 -11.57 0.64
C PRO A 92 44.46 -12.00 -0.04
N ASN A 93 43.44 -11.15 0.03
CA ASN A 93 42.16 -11.45 -0.57
C ASN A 93 42.33 -11.54 -2.10
N ASN A 94 42.14 -12.74 -2.66
CA ASN A 94 42.24 -13.00 -4.09
C ASN A 94 41.08 -12.42 -4.91
N ASP A 95 40.05 -11.87 -4.24
CA ASP A 95 38.89 -11.25 -4.86
C ASP A 95 38.77 -9.77 -4.47
N PRO A 96 39.32 -8.85 -5.29
CA PRO A 96 39.33 -7.42 -4.98
C PRO A 96 37.93 -6.78 -5.00
N PHE A 97 36.94 -7.42 -5.63
CA PHE A 97 35.58 -6.88 -5.74
C PHE A 97 34.64 -7.40 -4.66
N PHE A 98 35.01 -8.47 -3.94
CA PHE A 98 34.17 -9.13 -2.95
C PHE A 98 33.54 -8.16 -1.95
N ARG A 99 34.34 -7.25 -1.38
CA ARG A 99 33.84 -6.30 -0.38
C ARG A 99 32.83 -5.31 -0.96
N ASN A 100 33.00 -4.89 -2.21
CA ASN A 100 32.07 -3.99 -2.87
C ASN A 100 30.73 -4.69 -3.13
N ASP A 101 30.76 -5.92 -3.62
CA ASP A 101 29.55 -6.72 -3.85
C ASP A 101 28.82 -7.04 -2.54
N LEU A 102 29.59 -7.31 -1.48
CA LEU A 102 29.07 -7.49 -0.13
C LEU A 102 28.33 -6.24 0.37
N ASN A 103 28.94 -5.06 0.23
CA ASN A 103 28.32 -3.80 0.61
C ASN A 103 27.04 -3.51 -0.19
N ARG A 104 27.03 -3.85 -1.49
CA ARG A 104 25.83 -3.73 -2.33
C ARG A 104 24.70 -4.62 -1.82
N ALA A 105 25.00 -5.86 -1.43
CA ALA A 105 24.00 -6.76 -0.85
C ALA A 105 23.46 -6.22 0.48
N VAL A 106 24.33 -5.68 1.35
CA VAL A 106 23.91 -5.03 2.61
C VAL A 106 22.97 -3.86 2.35
N TRP A 107 23.31 -2.97 1.42
CA TRP A 107 22.44 -1.82 1.08
C TRP A 107 21.11 -2.27 0.49
N ALA A 108 21.11 -3.24 -0.42
CA ALA A 108 19.88 -3.75 -1.00
C ALA A 108 18.97 -4.45 0.02
N LEU A 109 19.54 -5.16 1.01
CA LEU A 109 18.78 -5.71 2.14
C LEU A 109 18.18 -4.61 3.02
N ARG A 110 18.94 -3.55 3.32
CA ARG A 110 18.46 -2.40 4.08
C ARG A 110 17.33 -1.66 3.33
N ASP A 111 17.47 -1.48 2.03
CA ASP A 111 16.45 -0.82 1.22
C ASP A 111 15.16 -1.65 1.17
N LEU A 112 15.30 -2.98 1.07
CA LEU A 112 14.17 -3.91 1.18
C LEU A 112 13.52 -3.82 2.57
N GLN A 113 14.30 -3.80 3.64
CA GLN A 113 13.80 -3.62 5.02
C GLN A 113 12.95 -2.36 5.14
N TRP A 114 13.46 -1.22 4.69
CA TRP A 114 12.70 0.03 4.74
C TRP A 114 11.44 -0.01 3.89
N ALA A 115 11.47 -0.70 2.74
CA ALA A 115 10.30 -0.84 1.90
C ALA A 115 9.21 -1.72 2.56
N VAL A 116 9.59 -2.84 3.16
CA VAL A 116 8.67 -3.71 3.91
C VAL A 116 8.11 -2.98 5.13
N GLN A 117 8.95 -2.23 5.86
CA GLN A 117 8.50 -1.45 7.01
C GLN A 117 7.47 -0.38 6.62
N ARG A 118 7.61 0.27 5.45
CA ARG A 118 6.59 1.21 4.94
C ARG A 118 5.27 0.51 4.65
N VAL A 119 5.31 -0.64 3.99
CA VAL A 119 4.10 -1.45 3.73
C VAL A 119 3.45 -1.89 5.04
N ARG A 120 4.24 -2.27 6.04
CA ARG A 120 3.74 -2.61 7.38
C ARG A 120 2.96 -1.46 8.01
N MET A 121 3.54 -0.26 8.05
CA MET A 121 2.88 0.93 8.63
C MET A 121 1.60 1.30 7.86
N ASP A 122 1.64 1.21 6.53
CA ASP A 122 0.46 1.46 5.70
C ASP A 122 -0.63 0.40 5.94
N ALA A 123 -0.26 -0.88 6.08
CA ALA A 123 -1.18 -1.98 6.38
C ALA A 123 -1.82 -1.82 7.77
N GLU A 124 -1.03 -1.51 8.80
CA GLU A 124 -1.54 -1.24 10.15
C GLU A 124 -2.55 -0.08 10.14
N ARG A 125 -2.23 1.03 9.44
CA ARG A 125 -3.17 2.15 9.29
C ARG A 125 -4.47 1.73 8.62
N LEU A 126 -4.40 0.94 7.54
CA LEU A 126 -5.59 0.42 6.85
C LEU A 126 -6.37 -0.54 7.74
N ALA A 127 -5.71 -1.40 8.52
CA ALA A 127 -6.33 -2.32 9.46
C ALA A 127 -7.11 -1.57 10.56
N MET A 128 -6.60 -0.43 11.05
CA MET A 128 -7.32 0.43 11.99
C MET A 128 -8.55 1.10 11.37
N GLN A 129 -8.51 1.40 10.07
CA GLN A 129 -9.57 2.10 9.35
C GLN A 129 -10.61 1.15 8.72
N ALA A 130 -10.26 -0.12 8.55
CA ALA A 130 -11.07 -1.12 7.89
C ALA A 130 -12.44 -1.29 8.56
N ARG A 131 -13.48 -1.32 7.73
CA ARG A 131 -14.88 -1.51 8.11
C ARG A 131 -15.52 -2.53 7.17
N PRO A 132 -16.63 -3.16 7.59
CA PRO A 132 -17.44 -4.00 6.70
C PRO A 132 -17.78 -3.25 5.41
N ASP A 133 -17.26 -3.72 4.28
CA ASP A 133 -17.52 -3.15 2.95
C ASP A 133 -17.30 -4.20 1.86
N PRO A 134 -18.38 -4.69 1.21
CA PRO A 134 -18.29 -5.65 0.12
C PRO A 134 -17.42 -5.19 -1.04
N GLY A 135 -17.33 -3.88 -1.30
CA GLY A 135 -16.54 -3.32 -2.40
C GLY A 135 -15.02 -3.52 -2.23
N GLN A 136 -14.54 -3.67 -0.99
CA GLN A 136 -13.12 -3.80 -0.68
C GLN A 136 -12.65 -5.26 -0.58
N ILE A 137 -13.57 -6.22 -0.55
CA ILE A 137 -13.24 -7.65 -0.32
C ILE A 137 -12.23 -8.18 -1.34
N GLN A 138 -12.41 -7.85 -2.62
CA GLN A 138 -11.51 -8.33 -3.67
C GLN A 138 -10.10 -7.74 -3.55
N SER A 139 -9.97 -6.44 -3.29
CA SER A 139 -8.66 -5.78 -3.11
C SER A 139 -7.97 -6.27 -1.83
N ALA A 140 -8.71 -6.44 -0.73
CA ALA A 140 -8.18 -7.00 0.52
C ALA A 140 -7.69 -8.45 0.34
N ARG A 141 -8.44 -9.27 -0.41
CA ARG A 141 -8.02 -10.64 -0.74
C ARG A 141 -6.75 -10.63 -1.59
N ARG A 142 -6.68 -9.83 -2.66
CA ARG A 142 -5.46 -9.69 -3.47
C ARG A 142 -4.25 -9.25 -2.66
N PHE A 143 -4.45 -8.32 -1.72
CA PHE A 143 -3.41 -7.88 -0.81
C PHE A 143 -2.93 -9.01 0.10
N THR A 144 -3.85 -9.77 0.70
CA THR A 144 -3.53 -10.93 1.55
C THR A 144 -2.80 -12.02 0.75
N ASP A 145 -3.33 -12.39 -0.42
CA ASP A 145 -2.74 -13.42 -1.30
C ASP A 145 -1.31 -13.04 -1.73
N SER A 146 -1.01 -11.75 -1.87
CA SER A 146 0.34 -11.28 -2.22
C SER A 146 1.38 -11.60 -1.14
N PHE A 147 0.99 -11.65 0.14
CA PHE A 147 1.90 -12.01 1.23
C PHE A 147 2.21 -13.49 1.29
N THR A 148 1.26 -14.37 0.98
CA THR A 148 1.46 -15.83 1.07
C THR A 148 2.68 -16.29 0.27
N TRP A 149 2.85 -15.78 -0.95
CA TRP A 149 4.00 -16.10 -1.79
C TRP A 149 5.28 -15.36 -1.37
N THR A 150 5.16 -14.06 -1.06
CA THR A 150 6.31 -13.23 -0.67
C THR A 150 6.94 -13.67 0.66
N GLU A 151 6.13 -14.12 1.63
CA GLU A 151 6.63 -14.62 2.92
C GLU A 151 7.51 -15.86 2.74
N SER A 152 7.13 -16.78 1.85
CA SER A 152 7.95 -17.95 1.52
C SER A 152 9.31 -17.54 0.97
N GLU A 153 9.35 -16.64 -0.03
CA GLU A 153 10.60 -16.17 -0.62
C GLU A 153 11.49 -15.41 0.36
N ILE A 154 10.89 -14.59 1.24
CA ILE A 154 11.63 -13.91 2.31
C ILE A 154 12.15 -14.90 3.34
N GLY A 155 11.40 -15.95 3.68
CA GLY A 155 11.88 -17.03 4.55
C GLY A 155 13.09 -17.78 3.97
N TRP A 156 13.09 -18.02 2.66
CA TRP A 156 14.26 -18.56 1.96
C TRP A 156 15.44 -17.59 1.97
N LEU A 157 15.20 -16.30 1.73
CA LEU A 157 16.23 -15.25 1.80
C LEU A 157 16.88 -15.19 3.20
N ALA A 158 16.07 -15.15 4.26
CA ALA A 158 16.56 -15.12 5.64
C ALA A 158 17.34 -16.38 6.02
N SER A 159 16.91 -17.55 5.50
CA SER A 159 17.67 -18.79 5.66
C SER A 159 19.01 -18.73 4.95
N GLU A 160 19.06 -18.25 3.71
CA GLU A 160 20.31 -18.05 2.97
C GLU A 160 21.24 -17.05 3.64
N ALA A 161 20.70 -15.95 4.15
CA ALA A 161 21.45 -14.93 4.89
C ALA A 161 22.14 -15.49 6.14
N ARG A 162 21.47 -16.39 6.89
CA ARG A 162 22.08 -17.10 8.04
C ARG A 162 23.25 -18.00 7.63
N TRP A 163 23.15 -18.69 6.50
CA TRP A 163 24.27 -19.49 5.97
C TRP A 163 25.41 -18.61 5.48
N ALA A 164 25.09 -17.54 4.74
CA ALA A 164 26.06 -16.58 4.24
C ALA A 164 26.81 -15.88 5.38
N GLU A 165 26.11 -15.53 6.46
CA GLU A 165 26.70 -14.91 7.65
C GLU A 165 27.89 -15.70 8.20
N TRP A 166 27.74 -17.02 8.37
CA TRP A 166 28.81 -17.86 8.90
C TRP A 166 30.06 -17.87 8.02
N ASP A 167 29.88 -18.04 6.70
CA ASP A 167 30.97 -18.08 5.73
C ASP A 167 31.65 -16.71 5.56
N ILE A 168 30.88 -15.63 5.55
CA ILE A 168 31.38 -14.26 5.40
C ILE A 168 32.14 -13.83 6.67
N ARG A 169 31.65 -14.20 7.86
CA ARG A 169 32.39 -14.01 9.13
C ARG A 169 33.73 -14.75 9.10
N ARG A 170 33.72 -16.02 8.68
CA ARG A 170 34.94 -16.82 8.54
C ARG A 170 35.93 -16.18 7.57
N ALA A 171 35.45 -15.56 6.49
CA ALA A 171 36.28 -14.83 5.53
C ALA A 171 36.84 -13.48 6.06
N GLY A 172 36.50 -13.08 7.30
CA GLY A 172 37.02 -11.87 7.96
C GLY A 172 36.13 -10.64 7.84
N PHE A 173 34.91 -10.77 7.32
CA PHE A 173 33.97 -9.66 7.10
C PHE A 173 32.82 -9.69 8.13
N SER A 174 33.17 -9.67 9.42
CA SER A 174 32.23 -9.92 10.50
C SER A 174 31.12 -8.88 10.63
N MET A 175 31.40 -7.60 10.33
CA MET A 175 30.42 -6.52 10.44
C MET A 175 29.36 -6.62 9.34
N GLU A 176 29.79 -6.78 8.09
CA GLU A 176 28.90 -6.92 6.96
C GLU A 176 28.04 -8.20 7.07
N ALA A 177 28.61 -9.30 7.57
CA ALA A 177 27.86 -10.51 7.86
C ALA A 177 26.77 -10.33 8.93
N TRP A 178 27.08 -9.59 10.00
CA TRP A 178 26.11 -9.25 11.04
C TRP A 178 24.97 -8.38 10.48
N ASP A 179 25.29 -7.38 9.66
CA ASP A 179 24.28 -6.54 9.01
C ASP A 179 23.36 -7.35 8.08
N ILE A 180 23.89 -8.29 7.29
CA ILE A 180 23.09 -9.19 6.44
C ILE A 180 22.09 -10.00 7.28
N SER A 181 22.57 -10.60 8.36
CA SER A 181 21.76 -11.41 9.27
C SER A 181 20.66 -10.57 9.92
N ARG A 182 21.02 -9.40 10.46
CA ARG A 182 20.07 -8.48 11.08
C ARG A 182 18.99 -8.01 10.10
N TYR A 183 19.38 -7.47 8.94
CA TYR A 183 18.42 -6.92 8.00
C TYR A 183 17.49 -7.98 7.41
N SER A 184 18.01 -9.17 7.12
CA SER A 184 17.15 -10.26 6.62
C SER A 184 16.16 -10.76 7.69
N ALA A 185 16.57 -10.85 8.95
CA ALA A 185 15.69 -11.22 10.06
C ALA A 185 14.61 -10.14 10.31
N ASP A 186 14.97 -8.86 10.24
CA ASP A 186 14.01 -7.76 10.37
C ASP A 186 12.98 -7.78 9.22
N VAL A 187 13.43 -8.00 7.98
CA VAL A 187 12.55 -8.17 6.80
C VAL A 187 11.58 -9.35 6.98
N GLU A 188 12.07 -10.50 7.47
CA GLU A 188 11.25 -11.68 7.74
C GLU A 188 10.20 -11.44 8.84
N ARG A 189 10.57 -10.72 9.91
CA ARG A 189 9.62 -10.35 10.95
C ARG A 189 8.56 -9.38 10.41
N ASP A 190 8.99 -8.32 9.73
CA ASP A 190 8.08 -7.26 9.28
C ASP A 190 7.12 -7.75 8.19
N ILE A 191 7.53 -8.68 7.31
CA ILE A 191 6.60 -9.27 6.34
C ILE A 191 5.53 -10.13 7.03
N ARG A 192 5.89 -10.90 8.05
CA ARG A 192 4.93 -11.71 8.83
C ARG A 192 3.95 -10.83 9.59
N ASP A 193 4.44 -9.78 10.22
CA ASP A 193 3.59 -8.81 10.92
C ASP A 193 2.62 -8.15 9.93
N SER A 194 3.11 -7.74 8.75
CA SER A 194 2.28 -7.17 7.69
C SER A 194 1.22 -8.14 7.14
N HIS A 195 1.56 -9.42 7.02
CA HIS A 195 0.61 -10.46 6.61
C HIS A 195 -0.54 -10.59 7.62
N ARG A 196 -0.24 -10.56 8.92
CA ARG A 196 -1.29 -10.56 9.97
C ARG A 196 -2.21 -9.34 9.87
N GLU A 197 -1.66 -8.16 9.57
CA GLU A 197 -2.48 -6.96 9.34
C GLU A 197 -3.36 -7.10 8.09
N ALA A 198 -2.86 -7.73 7.02
CA ALA A 198 -3.64 -8.01 5.82
C ALA A 198 -4.82 -8.96 6.10
N ASP A 199 -4.58 -10.04 6.85
CA ASP A 199 -5.62 -10.95 7.32
C ASP A 199 -6.69 -10.22 8.16
N GLU A 200 -6.24 -9.33 9.06
CA GLU A 200 -7.13 -8.52 9.88
C GLU A 200 -8.00 -7.57 9.06
N ILE A 201 -7.43 -6.94 8.02
CA ILE A 201 -8.20 -6.13 7.06
C ILE A 201 -9.24 -7.00 6.37
N LEU A 202 -8.83 -8.14 5.79
CA LEU A 202 -9.73 -9.04 5.07
C LEU A 202 -10.88 -9.51 5.97
N ARG A 203 -10.57 -9.86 7.22
CA ARG A 203 -11.56 -10.25 8.24
C ARG A 203 -12.57 -9.13 8.52
N LYS A 204 -12.10 -7.88 8.68
CA LYS A 204 -12.97 -6.72 8.94
C LYS A 204 -13.86 -6.36 7.75
N VAL A 205 -13.32 -6.35 6.54
CA VAL A 205 -14.09 -5.96 5.34
C VAL A 205 -15.10 -7.03 4.92
N SER A 206 -14.81 -8.30 5.21
CA SER A 206 -15.71 -9.43 4.95
C SER A 206 -16.76 -9.67 6.03
N ALA A 207 -16.66 -8.99 7.17
CA ALA A 207 -17.65 -9.11 8.23
C ALA A 207 -19.04 -8.67 7.73
N PRO A 208 -20.13 -9.32 8.17
CA PRO A 208 -21.47 -8.94 7.76
C PRO A 208 -21.78 -7.51 8.19
N VAL A 209 -22.35 -6.72 7.27
CA VAL A 209 -22.80 -5.36 7.58
C VAL A 209 -23.94 -5.47 8.60
N PRO A 210 -23.83 -4.83 9.78
CA PRO A 210 -24.89 -4.89 10.78
C PRO A 210 -26.18 -4.32 10.17
N ALA A 211 -27.28 -5.05 10.32
CA ALA A 211 -28.58 -4.61 9.86
C ALA A 211 -28.88 -3.22 10.46
N PRO A 212 -29.49 -2.30 9.70
CA PRO A 212 -29.90 -1.00 10.24
C PRO A 212 -30.81 -1.27 11.44
N GLN A 213 -30.41 -0.81 12.62
CA GLN A 213 -31.26 -0.88 13.81
C GLN A 213 -32.52 -0.10 13.49
N GLN A 214 -33.65 -0.82 13.41
CA GLN A 214 -34.95 -0.17 13.23
C GLN A 214 -35.20 0.71 14.47
N PRO A 215 -35.53 1.99 14.26
CA PRO A 215 -35.75 2.94 15.35
C PRO A 215 -36.98 2.59 16.20
#